data_AF-A0A089P6E3-F1
#
_entry.id   AF-A0A089P6E3-F1
#
_cell.length_a   1.000
_cell.length_b   1.000
_cell.length_c   1.000
_cell.angle_alpha   90.00
_cell.angle_beta   90.00
_cell.angle_gamma   90.00
#
_symmetry.space_group_name_H-M   'P 1'
#
loop_
_entity.id
_entity.type
_entity.pdbx_description
1 polymer ?
#
loop_
_entity_poly.entity_id
_entity_poly.type
_entity_poly.pdbx_seq_one_letter_code
_entity_poly.pdbx_strand_id
1 'polypeptide(L)'
;MEGFLALIFVVWCIWNMYKTFNKNINRGLSNDWNKLNQEDEKEYLREEISRRKSERVSSFKQSLKGSCICGCNGIPMTLLPSYSIDYEKYKYCPARLQRKKTGFYINNSGKLVEWIPSRKKLSLERRYKKIKQKEQKELRDNIRKEKEKETQRRLKEQQIAEWIAQGNTGLKPLSIEEARYRKMKTYIGKPCRLGHIERFTRNSDCVICAMTASKLRDAMKRGAYPIKLNEDEKEQVIRIYEEAKRLSKETGIEHHVDHIKPVSKGGTNHPSNLQILTAKENLSKGDKWQDKN
;
A
#
# COMPACT_ATOMS: atom_id res chain seq x y z
N MET A 1 16.95 30.41 33.85
CA MET A 1 16.93 29.48 32.70
C MET A 1 15.53 29.14 32.19
N GLU A 2 14.45 29.37 32.96
CA GLU A 2 13.08 29.01 32.54
C GLU A 2 12.51 29.87 31.39
N GLY A 3 12.88 31.15 31.30
CA GLY A 3 12.39 32.04 30.22
C GLY A 3 12.87 31.68 28.81
N PHE A 4 14.02 31.01 28.68
CA PHE A 4 14.58 30.65 27.37
C PHE A 4 13.85 29.46 26.73
N LEU A 5 13.39 28.52 27.56
CA LEU A 5 12.61 27.36 27.10
C LEU A 5 11.19 27.77 26.66
N ALA A 6 10.58 28.74 27.35
CA ALA A 6 9.29 29.29 26.96
C ALA A 6 9.34 29.98 25.59
N LEU A 7 10.42 30.73 25.31
CA LEU A 7 10.61 31.40 24.03
C LEU A 7 10.79 30.40 22.87
N ILE A 8 11.57 29.33 23.10
CA ILE A 8 11.78 28.26 22.11
C ILE A 8 10.46 27.55 21.80
N PHE A 9 9.62 27.29 22.82
CA PHE A 9 8.33 26.63 22.62
C PHE A 9 7.35 27.49 21.80
N VAL A 10 7.30 28.80 22.06
CA VAL A 10 6.46 29.73 21.30
C VAL A 10 6.91 29.83 19.84
N VAL A 11 8.22 29.94 19.60
CA VAL A 11 8.77 29.97 18.23
C VAL A 11 8.50 28.65 17.49
N TRP A 12 8.60 27.51 18.16
CA TRP A 12 8.27 26.20 17.58
C TRP A 12 6.78 26.07 17.24
N CYS A 13 5.89 26.55 18.10
CA CYS A 13 4.44 26.56 17.85
C CYS A 13 4.07 27.47 16.68
N ILE A 14 4.63 28.69 16.62
CA ILE A 14 4.39 29.63 15.50
C ILE A 14 4.91 29.03 14.19
N TRP A 15 6.10 28.41 14.19
CA TRP A 15 6.64 27.77 12.99
C TRP A 15 5.80 26.57 12.53
N ASN A 16 5.29 25.74 13.45
CA ASN A 16 4.39 24.64 13.09
C ASN A 16 3.04 25.12 12.58
N MET A 17 2.46 26.17 13.17
CA MET A 17 1.23 26.78 12.67
C MET A 17 1.44 27.35 11.26
N TYR A 18 2.54 28.09 11.04
CA TYR A 18 2.88 28.63 9.73
C TYR A 18 3.09 27.52 8.68
N LYS A 19 3.79 26.44 9.05
CA LYS A 19 4.05 25.30 8.16
C LYS A 19 2.77 24.53 7.80
N THR A 20 1.82 24.42 8.72
CA THR A 20 0.54 23.75 8.48
C THR A 20 -0.38 24.63 7.63
N PHE A 21 -0.41 25.94 7.88
CA PHE A 21 -1.17 26.92 7.12
C PHE A 21 -0.68 27.02 5.67
N ASN A 22 0.63 27.15 5.44
CA ASN A 22 1.21 27.18 4.09
C ASN A 22 1.03 25.87 3.31
N LYS A 23 1.00 24.73 3.99
CA LYS A 23 0.77 23.43 3.36
C LYS A 23 -0.69 23.24 2.91
N ASN A 24 -1.64 23.87 3.61
CA ASN A 24 -3.06 23.86 3.23
C ASN A 24 -3.38 24.89 2.14
N ILE A 25 -2.81 26.10 2.21
CA ILE A 25 -2.97 27.14 1.17
C ILE A 25 -2.40 26.66 -0.18
N ASN A 26 -1.19 26.10 -0.20
CA ASN A 26 -0.57 25.62 -1.44
C ASN A 26 -1.26 24.38 -2.03
N ARG A 27 -1.99 23.58 -1.22
CA ARG A 27 -2.76 22.42 -1.70
C ARG A 27 -4.16 22.78 -2.17
N GLY A 28 -4.79 23.82 -1.62
CA GLY A 28 -6.09 24.33 -2.08
C GLY A 28 -5.95 25.15 -3.36
N LEU A 29 -5.06 26.15 -3.35
CA LEU A 29 -4.92 27.09 -4.47
C LEU A 29 -4.40 26.45 -5.75
N SER A 30 -3.45 25.51 -5.68
CA SER A 30 -2.91 24.89 -6.90
C SER A 30 -3.85 23.86 -7.55
N ASN A 31 -4.73 23.22 -6.77
CA ASN A 31 -5.71 22.27 -7.30
C ASN A 31 -6.96 22.96 -7.85
N ASP A 32 -7.37 24.09 -7.27
CA ASP A 32 -8.53 24.85 -7.75
C ASP A 32 -8.20 25.76 -8.94
N TRP A 33 -7.01 26.39 -8.99
CA TRP A 33 -6.55 27.14 -10.17
C TRP A 33 -6.35 26.24 -11.41
N ASN A 34 -5.80 25.03 -11.22
CA ASN A 34 -5.63 24.08 -12.32
C ASN A 34 -6.97 23.51 -12.81
N LYS A 35 -8.01 23.46 -11.96
CA LYS A 35 -9.36 23.06 -12.36
C LYS A 35 -10.10 24.17 -13.10
N LEU A 36 -10.05 25.41 -12.62
CA LEU A 36 -10.65 26.57 -13.27
C LEU A 36 -10.09 26.78 -14.68
N ASN A 37 -8.76 26.76 -14.84
CA ASN A 37 -8.12 26.86 -16.16
C ASN A 37 -8.50 25.69 -17.10
N GLN A 38 -8.70 24.48 -16.57
CA GLN A 38 -9.12 23.33 -17.38
C GLN A 38 -10.60 23.39 -17.79
N GLU A 39 -11.47 24.04 -17.02
CA GLU A 39 -12.87 24.22 -17.38
C GLU A 39 -13.04 25.34 -18.41
N ASP A 40 -12.35 26.46 -18.22
CA ASP A 40 -12.33 27.60 -19.16
C ASP A 40 -11.75 27.20 -20.52
N GLU A 41 -10.65 26.42 -20.54
CA GLU A 41 -10.07 25.91 -21.79
C GLU A 41 -11.02 24.94 -22.51
N LYS A 42 -11.75 24.10 -21.75
CA LYS A 42 -12.79 23.21 -22.32
C LYS A 42 -14.01 23.97 -22.83
N GLU A 43 -14.34 25.12 -22.24
CA GLU A 43 -15.43 25.99 -22.69
C GLU A 43 -15.03 26.72 -23.97
N TYR A 44 -13.86 27.36 -24.01
CA TYR A 44 -13.30 27.99 -25.21
C TYR A 44 -13.21 27.00 -26.39
N LEU A 45 -12.69 25.79 -26.15
CA LEU A 45 -12.65 24.75 -27.19
C LEU A 45 -14.05 24.33 -27.65
N ARG A 46 -15.04 24.25 -26.75
CA ARG A 46 -16.43 23.95 -27.12
C ARG A 46 -17.03 25.06 -27.99
N GLU A 47 -16.81 26.31 -27.64
CA GLU A 47 -17.27 27.48 -28.39
C GLU A 47 -16.61 27.60 -29.76
N GLU A 48 -15.29 27.43 -29.85
CA GLU A 48 -14.55 27.47 -31.11
C GLU A 48 -14.93 26.31 -32.03
N ILE A 49 -15.14 25.10 -31.49
CA ILE A 49 -15.70 23.97 -32.24
C ILE A 49 -17.11 24.29 -32.74
N SER A 50 -17.94 24.96 -31.92
CA SER A 50 -19.30 25.37 -32.29
C SER A 50 -19.29 26.42 -33.40
N ARG A 51 -18.40 27.42 -33.31
CA ARG A 51 -18.21 28.49 -34.31
C ARG A 51 -17.71 27.93 -35.65
N ARG A 52 -16.68 27.08 -35.63
CA ARG A 52 -16.20 26.40 -36.85
C ARG A 52 -17.26 25.49 -37.47
N LYS A 53 -18.12 24.87 -36.64
CA LYS A 53 -19.29 24.13 -37.13
C LYS A 53 -20.28 25.07 -37.80
N SER A 54 -20.62 26.21 -37.20
CA SER A 54 -21.62 27.16 -37.75
C SER A 54 -21.16 27.83 -39.06
N GLU A 55 -19.89 28.20 -39.18
CA GLU A 55 -19.31 28.75 -40.42
C GLU A 55 -19.32 27.72 -41.56
N ARG A 56 -18.93 26.48 -41.25
CA ARG A 56 -19.01 25.35 -42.18
C ARG A 56 -20.46 25.04 -42.59
N VAL A 57 -21.41 25.18 -41.65
CA VAL A 57 -22.85 25.03 -41.91
C VAL A 57 -23.34 26.10 -42.90
N SER A 58 -22.94 27.36 -42.74
CA SER A 58 -23.36 28.49 -43.58
C SER A 58 -22.92 28.30 -45.04
N SER A 59 -21.62 28.03 -45.24
CA SER A 59 -21.04 27.72 -46.57
C SER A 59 -21.69 26.48 -47.21
N PHE A 60 -21.98 25.45 -46.41
CA PHE A 60 -22.64 24.24 -46.88
C PHE A 60 -24.10 24.46 -47.29
N LYS A 61 -24.87 25.27 -46.55
CA LYS A 61 -26.27 25.61 -46.90
C LYS A 61 -26.39 26.28 -48.27
N GLN A 62 -25.42 27.12 -48.64
CA GLN A 62 -25.40 27.84 -49.91
C GLN A 62 -25.15 26.91 -51.11
N SER A 63 -24.41 25.80 -50.92
CA SER A 63 -24.13 24.81 -51.98
C SER A 63 -25.23 23.75 -52.18
N LEU A 64 -26.12 23.55 -51.20
CA LEU A 64 -27.21 22.56 -51.27
C LEU A 64 -28.54 23.09 -51.79
N LYS A 65 -28.82 24.38 -51.58
CA LYS A 65 -30.05 25.02 -52.05
C LYS A 65 -29.98 25.14 -53.58
N GLY A 66 -30.61 24.22 -54.30
CA GLY A 66 -30.78 24.28 -55.76
C GLY A 66 -30.17 23.12 -56.56
N SER A 67 -29.38 22.24 -55.94
CA SER A 67 -28.73 21.10 -56.65
C SER A 67 -29.54 19.79 -56.60
N CYS A 68 -30.75 19.83 -56.02
CA CYS A 68 -31.61 18.65 -55.88
C CYS A 68 -32.51 18.44 -57.11
N ILE A 69 -32.34 17.30 -57.79
CA ILE A 69 -33.09 16.93 -59.00
C ILE A 69 -34.29 15.99 -58.75
N CYS A 70 -34.47 15.51 -57.52
CA CYS A 70 -35.45 14.46 -57.17
C CYS A 70 -36.40 14.84 -56.03
N GLY A 71 -36.44 16.11 -55.63
CA GLY A 71 -37.25 16.58 -54.49
C GLY A 71 -36.74 16.19 -53.10
N CYS A 72 -35.65 15.41 -52.96
CA CYS A 72 -35.16 14.99 -51.64
C CYS A 72 -34.53 16.10 -50.80
N ASN A 73 -34.05 17.19 -51.41
CA ASN A 73 -33.32 18.29 -50.75
C ASN A 73 -32.16 17.81 -49.87
N GLY A 74 -31.57 16.66 -50.21
CA GLY A 74 -30.51 16.04 -49.43
C GLY A 74 -31.01 15.29 -48.19
N ILE A 75 -32.31 15.16 -47.94
CA ILE A 75 -32.89 14.33 -46.87
C ILE A 75 -32.65 12.83 -47.19
N PRO A 76 -32.29 11.99 -46.22
CA PRO A 76 -32.19 10.55 -46.43
C PRO A 76 -33.57 9.94 -46.69
N MET A 77 -33.62 8.95 -47.58
CA MET A 77 -34.87 8.28 -47.99
C MET A 77 -35.67 7.70 -46.81
N THR A 78 -34.99 7.31 -45.73
CA THR A 78 -35.63 6.82 -44.49
C THR A 78 -36.46 7.87 -43.75
N LEU A 79 -36.29 9.15 -44.06
CA LEU A 79 -37.01 10.27 -43.44
C LEU A 79 -37.97 10.96 -44.41
N LEU A 80 -38.10 10.43 -45.62
CA LEU A 80 -38.99 10.96 -46.65
C LEU A 80 -40.29 10.12 -46.66
N PRO A 81 -41.46 10.74 -46.89
CA PRO A 81 -42.69 10.00 -47.14
C PRO A 81 -42.49 9.04 -48.32
N SER A 82 -42.97 7.80 -48.22
CA SER A 82 -42.65 6.72 -49.16
C SER A 82 -43.11 6.95 -50.61
N TYR A 83 -43.99 7.92 -50.86
CA TYR A 83 -44.66 8.14 -52.14
C TYR A 83 -44.19 9.37 -52.95
N SER A 84 -43.14 10.08 -52.50
CA SER A 84 -42.85 11.43 -53.03
C SER A 84 -41.62 11.56 -53.93
N ILE A 85 -40.89 10.47 -54.23
CA ILE A 85 -39.58 10.57 -54.89
C ILE A 85 -39.39 9.51 -55.97
N ASP A 86 -39.01 9.97 -57.16
CA ASP A 86 -38.46 9.15 -58.24
C ASP A 86 -37.11 8.53 -57.81
N TYR A 87 -37.12 7.20 -57.63
CA TYR A 87 -35.98 6.44 -57.11
C TYR A 87 -34.75 6.52 -58.03
N GLU A 88 -34.96 6.49 -59.35
CA GLU A 88 -33.86 6.54 -60.32
C GLU A 88 -33.17 7.90 -60.26
N LYS A 89 -33.95 8.99 -60.20
CA LYS A 89 -33.39 10.35 -59.98
C LYS A 89 -32.73 10.49 -58.62
N TYR A 90 -33.24 9.82 -57.59
CA TYR A 90 -32.67 9.88 -56.24
C TYR A 90 -31.25 9.31 -56.18
N LYS A 91 -30.99 8.20 -56.89
CA LYS A 91 -29.69 7.50 -56.88
C LYS A 91 -28.54 8.43 -57.28
N TYR A 92 -28.77 9.31 -58.25
CA TYR A 92 -27.80 10.23 -58.82
C TYR A 92 -27.95 11.69 -58.34
N CYS A 93 -28.83 11.94 -57.36
CA CYS A 93 -29.08 13.30 -56.89
C CYS A 93 -27.82 13.95 -56.27
N PRO A 94 -27.37 15.13 -56.76
CA PRO A 94 -26.22 15.83 -56.22
C PRO A 94 -26.33 16.10 -54.71
N ALA A 95 -27.52 16.50 -54.22
CA ALA A 95 -27.78 16.71 -52.80
C ALA A 95 -27.62 15.43 -51.95
N ARG A 96 -27.95 14.24 -52.51
CA ARG A 96 -27.70 12.93 -51.86
C ARG A 96 -26.21 12.62 -51.80
N LEU A 97 -25.49 12.82 -52.90
CA LEU A 97 -24.04 12.58 -52.97
C LEU A 97 -23.29 13.50 -52.00
N GLN A 98 -23.71 14.76 -51.94
CA GLN A 98 -23.17 15.74 -51.00
C GLN A 98 -23.43 15.34 -49.54
N ARG A 99 -24.65 14.90 -49.18
CA ARG A 99 -24.92 14.33 -47.85
C ARG A 99 -24.01 13.13 -47.55
N LYS A 100 -23.81 12.21 -48.50
CA LYS A 100 -22.93 11.06 -48.29
C LYS A 100 -21.48 11.48 -48.09
N LYS A 101 -21.02 12.52 -48.78
CA LYS A 101 -19.65 13.06 -48.67
C LYS A 101 -19.44 13.79 -47.35
N THR A 102 -20.38 14.61 -46.90
CA THR A 102 -20.19 15.46 -45.71
C THR A 102 -20.78 14.88 -44.44
N GLY A 103 -21.76 13.99 -44.55
CA GLY A 103 -22.53 13.47 -43.41
C GLY A 103 -23.56 14.45 -42.88
N PHE A 104 -23.97 15.48 -43.63
CA PHE A 104 -24.97 16.48 -43.19
C PHE A 104 -26.07 16.70 -44.22
N TYR A 105 -27.26 17.09 -43.76
CA TYR A 105 -28.38 17.50 -44.61
C TYR A 105 -29.21 18.61 -43.97
N ILE A 106 -30.05 19.27 -44.76
CA ILE A 106 -30.99 20.30 -44.28
C ILE A 106 -32.34 19.62 -44.06
N ASN A 107 -32.91 19.75 -42.86
CA ASN A 107 -34.24 19.22 -42.55
C ASN A 107 -35.36 20.17 -43.04
N ASN A 108 -36.63 19.78 -42.86
CA ASN A 108 -37.78 20.57 -43.28
C ASN A 108 -37.89 21.95 -42.59
N SER A 109 -37.24 22.16 -41.44
CA SER A 109 -37.17 23.45 -40.76
C SER A 109 -35.97 24.32 -41.18
N GLY A 110 -35.22 23.92 -42.22
CA GLY A 110 -34.05 24.66 -42.70
C GLY A 110 -32.81 24.55 -41.81
N LYS A 111 -32.83 23.68 -40.79
CA LYS A 111 -31.70 23.44 -39.88
C LYS A 111 -30.76 22.39 -40.48
N LEU A 112 -29.44 22.59 -40.29
CA LEU A 112 -28.45 21.59 -40.66
C LEU A 112 -28.40 20.50 -39.60
N VAL A 113 -28.53 19.25 -40.02
CA VAL A 113 -28.53 18.07 -39.14
C VAL A 113 -27.44 17.11 -39.60
N GLU A 114 -26.72 16.54 -38.64
CA GLU A 114 -25.77 15.45 -38.90
C GLU A 114 -26.54 14.17 -39.26
N TRP A 115 -26.28 13.66 -40.46
CA TRP A 115 -26.71 12.36 -40.89
C TRP A 115 -25.71 11.29 -40.46
N ILE A 116 -26.04 10.60 -39.37
CA ILE A 116 -25.33 9.41 -38.93
C ILE A 116 -26.06 8.20 -39.51
N PRO A 117 -25.44 7.40 -40.41
CA PRO A 117 -26.05 6.16 -40.90
C PRO A 117 -26.48 5.26 -39.73
N SER A 118 -27.64 4.60 -39.83
CA SER A 118 -28.22 3.82 -38.72
C SER A 118 -27.24 2.79 -38.14
N ARG A 119 -26.41 2.15 -38.98
CA ARG A 119 -25.35 1.22 -38.53
C ARG A 119 -24.29 1.91 -37.65
N LYS A 120 -23.88 3.12 -38.00
CA LYS A 120 -22.91 3.92 -37.23
C LYS A 120 -23.53 4.40 -35.92
N LYS A 121 -24.80 4.81 -35.91
CA LYS A 121 -25.54 5.20 -34.70
C LYS A 121 -25.62 4.05 -33.68
N LEU A 122 -26.05 2.86 -34.14
CA LEU A 122 -26.12 1.66 -33.30
C LEU A 122 -24.74 1.26 -32.74
N SER A 123 -23.68 1.41 -33.55
CA SER A 123 -22.31 1.14 -33.10
C SER A 123 -21.87 2.10 -31.97
N LEU A 124 -22.16 3.39 -32.11
CA LEU A 124 -21.88 4.40 -31.08
C LEU A 124 -22.68 4.14 -29.80
N GLU A 125 -23.96 3.83 -29.90
CA GLU A 125 -24.81 3.50 -28.74
C GLU A 125 -24.29 2.26 -27.99
N ARG A 126 -23.89 1.20 -28.72
CA ARG A 126 -23.26 0.02 -28.12
C ARG A 126 -21.96 0.38 -27.40
N ARG A 127 -21.12 1.22 -28.01
CA ARG A 127 -19.87 1.69 -27.40
C ARG A 127 -20.14 2.49 -26.12
N TYR A 128 -21.08 3.42 -26.16
CA TYR A 128 -21.49 4.22 -25.01
C TYR A 128 -22.03 3.35 -23.86
N LYS A 129 -22.91 2.39 -24.16
CA LYS A 129 -23.42 1.43 -23.16
C LYS A 129 -22.29 0.63 -22.50
N LYS A 130 -21.30 0.16 -23.27
CA LYS A 130 -20.13 -0.55 -22.74
C LYS A 130 -19.29 0.33 -21.80
N ILE A 131 -19.05 1.59 -22.18
CA ILE A 131 -18.31 2.54 -21.33
C ILE A 131 -19.06 2.76 -20.01
N LYS A 132 -20.37 3.07 -20.08
CA LYS A 132 -21.21 3.31 -18.90
C LYS A 132 -21.26 2.09 -17.96
N GLN A 133 -21.35 0.89 -18.52
CA GLN A 133 -21.31 -0.35 -17.73
C GLN A 133 -19.96 -0.56 -17.05
N LYS A 134 -18.85 -0.23 -17.73
CA LYS A 134 -17.50 -0.30 -17.17
C LYS A 134 -17.34 0.67 -16.01
N GLU A 135 -17.75 1.92 -16.18
CA GLU A 135 -17.73 2.95 -15.13
C GLU A 135 -18.55 2.54 -13.91
N GLN A 136 -19.76 1.99 -14.11
CA GLN A 136 -20.59 1.47 -13.02
C GLN A 136 -19.96 0.28 -12.29
N LYS A 137 -19.24 -0.58 -13.02
CA LYS A 137 -18.49 -1.69 -12.41
C LYS A 137 -17.34 -1.15 -11.56
N GLU A 138 -16.53 -0.25 -12.10
CA GLU A 138 -15.41 0.36 -11.38
C GLU A 138 -15.86 1.10 -10.12
N LEU A 139 -16.96 1.85 -10.19
CA LEU A 139 -17.55 2.51 -9.03
C LEU A 139 -17.94 1.50 -7.93
N ARG A 140 -18.60 0.39 -8.31
CA ARG A 140 -18.97 -0.67 -7.35
C ARG A 140 -17.75 -1.33 -6.72
N ASP A 141 -16.72 -1.61 -7.52
CA ASP A 141 -15.48 -2.20 -7.04
C ASP A 141 -14.75 -1.26 -6.07
N ASN A 142 -14.74 0.05 -6.34
CA ASN A 142 -14.18 1.06 -5.45
C ASN A 142 -14.93 1.15 -4.12
N ILE A 143 -16.28 1.17 -4.16
CA ILE A 143 -17.12 1.15 -2.95
C ILE A 143 -16.85 -0.11 -2.13
N ARG A 144 -16.72 -1.28 -2.77
CA ARG A 144 -16.39 -2.53 -2.07
C ARG A 144 -15.03 -2.44 -1.37
N LYS A 145 -14.00 -1.95 -2.07
CA LYS A 145 -12.65 -1.78 -1.51
C LYS A 145 -12.64 -0.82 -0.32
N GLU A 146 -13.38 0.30 -0.40
CA GLU A 146 -13.47 1.24 0.72
C GLU A 146 -14.20 0.64 1.92
N LYS A 147 -15.28 -0.13 1.70
CA LYS A 147 -15.94 -0.88 2.78
C LYS A 147 -15.01 -1.89 3.45
N GLU A 148 -14.24 -2.66 2.68
CA GLU A 148 -13.23 -3.59 3.22
C GLU A 148 -12.18 -2.86 4.07
N LYS A 149 -11.63 -1.74 3.58
CA LYS A 149 -10.67 -0.93 4.35
C LYS A 149 -11.28 -0.42 5.65
N GLU A 150 -12.53 0.02 5.62
CA GLU A 150 -13.24 0.50 6.80
C GLU A 150 -13.46 -0.62 7.82
N THR A 151 -13.88 -1.81 7.38
CA THR A 151 -13.98 -2.99 8.26
C THR A 151 -12.63 -3.33 8.90
N GLN A 152 -11.55 -3.28 8.14
CA GLN A 152 -10.20 -3.52 8.66
C GLN A 152 -9.76 -2.47 9.69
N ARG A 153 -10.12 -1.19 9.49
CA ARG A 153 -9.87 -0.13 10.48
C ARG A 153 -10.60 -0.42 11.79
N ARG A 154 -11.89 -0.74 11.72
CA ARG A 154 -12.71 -1.06 12.91
C ARG A 154 -12.16 -2.26 13.68
N LEU A 155 -11.75 -3.33 12.98
CA LEU A 155 -11.13 -4.49 13.61
C LEU A 155 -9.83 -4.12 14.35
N LYS A 156 -8.98 -3.27 13.75
CA LYS A 156 -7.76 -2.78 14.41
C LYS A 156 -8.07 -1.90 15.61
N GLU A 157 -9.08 -1.03 15.52
CA GLU A 157 -9.52 -0.20 16.65
C GLU A 157 -10.03 -1.05 17.80
N GLN A 158 -10.81 -2.09 17.52
CA GLN A 158 -11.27 -3.07 18.53
C GLN A 158 -10.09 -3.80 19.19
N GLN A 159 -9.12 -4.26 18.41
CA GLN A 159 -7.90 -4.90 18.94
C GLN A 159 -7.09 -3.96 19.83
N ILE A 160 -6.91 -2.69 19.43
CA ILE A 160 -6.22 -1.69 20.25
C ILE A 160 -6.99 -1.43 21.55
N ALA A 161 -8.32 -1.31 21.48
CA ALA A 161 -9.16 -1.13 22.66
C ALA A 161 -9.04 -2.34 23.62
N GLU A 162 -8.98 -3.56 23.09
CA GLU A 162 -8.73 -4.77 23.88
C GLU A 162 -7.36 -4.72 24.57
N TRP A 163 -6.29 -4.32 23.86
CA TRP A 163 -4.96 -4.16 24.45
C TRP A 163 -4.92 -3.09 25.55
N ILE A 164 -5.67 -1.99 25.38
CA ILE A 164 -5.80 -0.95 26.42
C ILE A 164 -6.53 -1.52 27.64
N ALA A 165 -7.63 -2.24 27.43
CA ALA A 165 -8.44 -2.83 28.50
C ALA A 165 -7.68 -3.90 29.30
N GLN A 166 -6.86 -4.71 28.62
CA GLN A 166 -5.98 -5.69 29.27
C GLN A 166 -4.88 -5.04 30.13
N GLY A 167 -4.64 -3.74 29.98
CA GLY A 167 -3.74 -2.96 30.81
C GLY A 167 -2.33 -3.54 30.93
N ASN A 168 -1.62 -3.09 31.96
CA ASN A 168 -0.28 -3.58 32.28
C ASN A 168 -0.36 -4.82 33.18
N THR A 169 -1.08 -5.85 32.73
CA THR A 169 -1.32 -7.13 33.42
C THR A 169 -0.04 -7.93 33.73
N GLY A 170 1.14 -7.42 33.37
CA GLY A 170 2.43 -8.11 33.51
C GLY A 170 2.61 -9.28 32.54
N LEU A 171 1.58 -9.64 31.77
CA LEU A 171 1.63 -10.68 30.74
C LEU A 171 2.43 -10.21 29.53
N LYS A 172 3.14 -11.16 28.91
CA LYS A 172 3.89 -10.90 27.68
C LYS A 172 2.93 -10.80 26.49
N PRO A 173 3.19 -9.89 25.54
CA PRO A 173 2.33 -9.68 24.38
C PRO A 173 2.41 -10.89 23.43
N LEU A 174 1.28 -11.24 22.81
CA LEU A 174 1.15 -12.40 21.92
C LEU A 174 1.46 -12.06 20.45
N SER A 175 1.59 -10.77 20.13
CA SER A 175 1.94 -10.31 18.79
C SER A 175 3.00 -9.21 18.80
N ILE A 176 3.71 -9.08 17.68
CA ILE A 176 4.68 -7.99 17.50
C ILE A 176 4.01 -6.61 17.51
N GLU A 177 2.77 -6.52 17.03
CA GLU A 177 2.01 -5.26 16.96
C GLU A 177 1.63 -4.80 18.36
N GLU A 178 1.09 -5.70 19.17
CA GLU A 178 0.79 -5.47 20.58
C GLU A 178 2.05 -5.07 21.37
N ALA A 179 3.16 -5.76 21.14
CA ALA A 179 4.41 -5.47 21.82
C ALA A 179 4.98 -4.09 21.46
N ARG A 180 4.83 -3.65 20.19
CA ARG A 180 5.20 -2.30 19.76
C ARG A 180 4.28 -1.25 20.39
N TYR A 181 2.97 -1.52 20.45
CA TYR A 181 1.99 -0.66 21.10
C TYR A 181 2.32 -0.45 22.59
N ARG A 182 2.57 -1.54 23.31
CA ARG A 182 2.97 -1.55 24.74
C ARG A 182 4.44 -1.13 24.98
N LYS A 183 5.21 -0.82 23.93
CA LYS A 183 6.65 -0.49 23.97
C LYS A 183 7.53 -1.55 24.67
N MET A 184 7.16 -2.83 24.52
CA MET A 184 7.90 -3.96 25.08
C MET A 184 9.02 -4.43 24.15
N LYS A 185 10.10 -4.95 24.72
CA LYS A 185 11.27 -5.45 23.95
C LYS A 185 11.07 -6.86 23.39
N THR A 186 10.10 -7.61 23.92
CA THR A 186 9.87 -9.02 23.58
C THR A 186 8.39 -9.33 23.45
N TYR A 187 8.07 -10.39 22.71
CA TYR A 187 6.72 -10.93 22.54
C TYR A 187 6.76 -12.46 22.39
N ILE A 188 5.64 -13.13 22.62
CA ILE A 188 5.46 -14.56 22.39
C ILE A 188 5.09 -14.73 20.91
N GLY A 189 5.93 -15.42 20.14
CA GLY A 189 5.71 -15.67 18.73
C GLY A 189 5.77 -17.15 18.39
N LYS A 190 5.91 -17.45 17.09
CA LYS A 190 6.09 -18.82 16.61
C LYS A 190 7.34 -19.46 17.24
N PRO A 191 7.32 -20.76 17.61
CA PRO A 191 8.50 -21.42 18.14
C PRO A 191 9.67 -21.36 17.15
N CYS A 192 10.90 -21.25 17.64
CA CYS A 192 12.11 -21.44 16.83
C CYS A 192 12.32 -22.94 16.54
N ARG A 193 13.39 -23.31 15.82
CA ARG A 193 13.74 -24.72 15.57
C ARG A 193 13.91 -25.53 16.87
N LEU A 194 14.36 -24.88 17.94
CA LEU A 194 14.57 -25.47 19.27
C LEU A 194 13.34 -25.36 20.18
N GLY A 195 12.20 -24.89 19.66
CA GLY A 195 10.95 -24.78 20.43
C GLY A 195 10.77 -23.49 21.24
N HIS A 196 11.74 -22.57 21.25
CA HIS A 196 11.62 -21.31 22.00
C HIS A 196 10.58 -20.37 21.40
N ILE A 197 9.66 -19.88 22.22
CA ILE A 197 8.55 -19.01 21.80
C ILE A 197 8.83 -17.51 21.99
N GLU A 198 9.77 -17.15 22.86
CA GLU A 198 10.07 -15.73 23.14
C GLU A 198 10.92 -15.10 22.05
N ARG A 199 10.44 -13.99 21.48
CA ARG A 199 11.08 -13.27 20.37
C ARG A 199 11.27 -11.78 20.65
N PHE A 200 12.30 -11.20 20.05
CA PHE A 200 12.56 -9.76 20.12
C PHE A 200 11.62 -8.97 19.20
N THR A 201 11.16 -7.79 19.65
CA THR A 201 10.30 -6.92 18.83
C THR A 201 11.03 -6.24 17.68
N ARG A 202 12.35 -6.07 17.77
CA ARG A 202 13.16 -5.38 16.75
C ARG A 202 13.32 -6.18 15.45
N ASN A 203 13.51 -7.49 15.55
CA ASN A 203 13.89 -8.34 14.42
C ASN A 203 13.19 -9.72 14.44
N SER A 204 12.31 -9.97 15.41
CA SER A 204 11.64 -11.27 15.60
C SER A 204 12.58 -12.44 15.84
N ASP A 205 13.85 -12.20 16.18
CA ASP A 205 14.77 -13.27 16.56
C ASP A 205 14.37 -13.89 17.89
N CYS A 206 14.64 -15.19 18.05
CA CYS A 206 14.49 -15.86 19.33
C CYS A 206 15.42 -15.24 20.38
N VAL A 207 14.85 -14.88 21.52
CA VAL A 207 15.59 -14.25 22.64
C VAL A 207 16.68 -15.18 23.15
N ILE A 208 16.34 -16.44 23.41
CA ILE A 208 17.25 -17.44 23.98
C ILE A 208 18.39 -17.73 23.02
N CYS A 209 18.09 -18.08 21.76
CA CYS A 209 19.09 -18.37 20.75
C CYS A 209 20.06 -17.19 20.53
N ALA A 210 19.53 -15.97 20.43
CA ALA A 210 20.36 -14.78 20.22
C ALA A 210 21.25 -14.45 21.43
N MET A 211 20.74 -14.63 22.66
CA MET A 211 21.54 -14.48 23.88
C MET A 211 22.66 -15.52 23.95
N THR A 212 22.35 -16.79 23.69
CA THR A 212 23.36 -17.87 23.68
C THR A 212 24.42 -17.62 22.62
N ALA A 213 24.01 -17.24 21.40
CA ALA A 213 24.94 -16.87 20.35
C ALA A 213 25.85 -15.69 20.73
N SER A 214 25.34 -14.72 21.52
CA SER A 214 26.17 -13.63 22.04
C SER A 214 27.23 -14.13 23.02
N LYS A 215 26.83 -14.97 23.99
CA LYS A 215 27.77 -15.56 24.96
C LYS A 215 28.86 -16.39 24.27
N LEU A 216 28.49 -17.18 23.26
CA LEU A 216 29.44 -17.93 22.44
C LEU A 216 30.44 -17.00 21.74
N ARG A 217 29.97 -15.91 21.10
CA ARG A 217 30.87 -14.91 20.48
C ARG A 217 31.79 -14.23 21.48
N ASP A 218 31.30 -13.89 22.67
CA ASP A 218 32.12 -13.25 23.70
C ASP A 218 33.20 -14.21 24.21
N ALA A 219 32.89 -15.50 24.34
CA ALA A 219 33.88 -16.52 24.65
C ALA A 219 34.92 -16.67 23.52
N MET A 220 34.49 -16.61 22.25
CA MET A 220 35.42 -16.60 21.10
C MET A 220 36.37 -15.40 21.13
N LYS A 221 35.88 -14.19 21.46
CA LYS A 221 36.71 -12.98 21.57
C LYS A 221 37.77 -13.08 22.67
N ARG A 222 37.51 -13.83 23.74
CA ARG A 222 38.43 -14.02 24.88
C ARG A 222 39.52 -15.08 24.62
N GLY A 223 39.65 -15.57 23.39
CA GLY A 223 40.70 -16.53 23.04
C GLY A 223 40.42 -17.98 23.48
N ALA A 224 39.19 -18.30 23.92
CA ALA A 224 38.76 -19.69 23.99
C ALA A 224 38.72 -20.25 22.55
N TYR A 225 39.63 -21.18 22.26
CA TYR A 225 40.11 -21.64 20.94
C TYR A 225 39.00 -21.97 19.86
N PRO A 226 39.34 -21.97 18.55
CA PRO A 226 38.47 -21.97 17.37
C PRO A 226 37.95 -23.38 17.04
N ILE A 227 37.31 -24.04 17.99
CA ILE A 227 36.55 -25.25 17.67
C ILE A 227 35.25 -24.81 17.01
N LYS A 228 35.14 -25.07 15.71
CA LYS A 228 33.90 -24.89 14.97
C LYS A 228 32.92 -25.96 15.41
N LEU A 229 32.07 -25.62 16.39
CA LEU A 229 31.00 -26.51 16.82
C LEU A 229 30.07 -26.82 15.64
N ASN A 230 29.71 -28.09 15.50
CA ASN A 230 28.66 -28.50 14.58
C ASN A 230 27.29 -28.03 15.10
N GLU A 231 26.23 -28.21 14.30
CA GLU A 231 24.92 -27.67 14.67
C GLU A 231 24.31 -28.38 15.90
N ASP A 232 24.54 -29.69 16.04
CA ASP A 232 24.04 -30.50 17.15
C ASP A 232 24.75 -30.15 18.47
N GLU A 233 26.06 -29.92 18.43
CA GLU A 233 26.86 -29.46 19.55
C GLU A 233 26.41 -28.07 20.03
N LYS A 234 26.09 -27.15 19.10
CA LYS A 234 25.50 -25.85 19.49
C LYS A 234 24.17 -26.04 20.18
N GLU A 235 23.33 -26.95 19.70
CA GLU A 235 22.05 -27.27 20.34
C GLU A 235 22.26 -27.84 21.75
N GLN A 236 23.24 -28.72 21.95
CA GLN A 236 23.60 -29.22 23.27
C GLN A 236 24.06 -28.09 24.21
N VAL A 237 24.92 -27.17 23.74
CA VAL A 237 25.31 -26.00 24.54
C VAL A 237 24.08 -25.17 24.94
N ILE A 238 23.15 -24.93 24.00
CA ILE A 238 21.91 -24.20 24.29
C ILE A 238 21.12 -24.92 25.39
N ARG A 239 20.94 -26.23 25.29
CA ARG A 239 20.23 -27.04 26.31
C ARG A 239 20.86 -26.93 27.69
N ILE A 240 22.20 -26.92 27.78
CA ILE A 240 22.90 -26.73 29.07
C ILE A 240 22.60 -25.36 29.69
N TYR A 241 22.61 -24.30 28.88
CA TYR A 241 22.23 -22.95 29.37
C TYR A 241 20.76 -22.86 29.79
N GLU A 242 19.86 -23.53 29.08
CA GLU A 242 18.45 -23.60 29.45
C GLU A 242 18.25 -24.35 30.76
N GLU A 243 18.95 -25.47 30.93
CA GLU A 243 18.90 -26.28 32.13
C GLU A 243 19.42 -25.52 33.36
N ALA A 244 20.53 -24.79 33.23
CA ALA A 244 21.04 -23.93 34.29
C ALA A 244 20.02 -22.86 34.71
N LYS A 245 19.32 -22.27 33.73
CA LYS A 245 18.26 -21.29 33.99
C LYS A 245 17.04 -21.94 34.66
N ARG A 246 16.67 -23.15 34.23
CA ARG A 246 15.57 -23.95 34.83
C ARG A 246 15.88 -24.25 36.30
N LEU A 247 17.06 -24.81 36.58
CA LEU A 247 17.54 -25.10 37.94
C LEU A 247 17.57 -23.85 38.81
N SER A 248 18.00 -22.71 38.26
CA SER A 248 18.00 -21.44 39.02
C SER A 248 16.60 -21.02 39.47
N LYS A 249 15.60 -21.24 38.62
CA LYS A 249 14.21 -20.88 38.90
C LYS A 249 13.57 -21.84 39.90
N GLU A 250 13.86 -23.14 39.78
CA GLU A 250 13.24 -24.18 40.62
C GLU A 250 13.82 -24.21 42.04
N THR A 251 15.14 -24.06 42.15
CA THR A 251 15.84 -24.10 43.45
C THR A 251 15.86 -22.75 44.17
N GLY A 252 15.63 -21.64 43.44
CA GLY A 252 15.79 -20.28 43.95
C GLY A 252 17.26 -19.85 44.12
N ILE A 253 18.23 -20.69 43.77
CA ILE A 253 19.67 -20.42 43.86
C ILE A 253 20.19 -20.12 42.45
N GLU A 254 20.95 -19.05 42.25
CA GLU A 254 21.52 -18.76 40.93
C GLU A 254 22.51 -19.86 40.50
N HIS A 255 22.29 -20.44 39.32
CA HIS A 255 23.19 -21.41 38.68
C HIS A 255 23.88 -20.78 37.46
N HIS A 256 25.17 -21.03 37.32
CA HIS A 256 26.00 -20.60 36.19
C HIS A 256 26.43 -21.82 35.37
N VAL A 257 26.62 -21.61 34.07
CA VAL A 257 27.32 -22.59 33.21
C VAL A 257 28.80 -22.27 33.30
N ASP A 258 29.56 -23.19 33.89
CA ASP A 258 31.00 -23.11 34.12
C ASP A 258 31.75 -24.07 33.17
N HIS A 259 33.01 -23.77 32.90
CA HIS A 259 33.89 -24.64 32.15
C HIS A 259 34.65 -25.59 33.08
N ILE A 260 34.56 -26.90 32.86
CA ILE A 260 35.28 -27.92 33.66
C ILE A 260 36.78 -27.62 33.64
N LYS A 261 37.38 -27.56 32.45
CA LYS A 261 38.68 -26.92 32.21
C LYS A 261 38.44 -25.43 31.94
N PRO A 262 38.95 -24.50 32.78
CA PRO A 262 38.77 -23.08 32.58
C PRO A 262 39.34 -22.57 31.25
N VAL A 263 38.73 -21.52 30.71
CA VAL A 263 39.15 -20.91 29.44
C VAL A 263 40.59 -20.41 29.48
N SER A 264 41.01 -19.78 30.58
CA SER A 264 42.38 -19.28 30.78
C SER A 264 43.44 -20.38 30.73
N LYS A 265 43.07 -21.64 30.95
CA LYS A 265 43.94 -22.82 30.84
C LYS A 265 43.75 -23.59 29.54
N GLY A 266 43.03 -23.04 28.56
CA GLY A 266 42.76 -23.68 27.27
C GLY A 266 41.49 -24.52 27.24
N GLY A 267 40.55 -24.29 28.15
CA GLY A 267 39.21 -24.86 28.12
C GLY A 267 38.40 -24.45 26.89
N THR A 268 37.56 -25.35 26.38
CA THR A 268 36.74 -25.13 25.18
C THR A 268 35.26 -24.90 25.55
N ASN A 269 34.47 -24.30 24.66
CA ASN A 269 33.01 -24.19 24.83
C ASN A 269 32.25 -25.45 24.36
N HIS A 270 32.95 -26.56 24.13
CA HIS A 270 32.32 -27.79 23.71
C HIS A 270 31.39 -28.30 24.83
N PRO A 271 30.21 -28.87 24.53
CA PRO A 271 29.26 -29.39 25.54
C PRO A 271 29.91 -30.26 26.62
N SER A 272 30.89 -31.09 26.24
CA SER A 272 31.62 -31.97 27.17
C SER A 272 32.52 -31.24 28.19
N ASN A 273 32.84 -29.97 27.96
CA ASN A 273 33.63 -29.14 28.86
C ASN A 273 32.75 -28.15 29.66
N LEU A 274 31.42 -28.22 29.53
CA LEU A 274 30.47 -27.38 30.26
C LEU A 274 29.83 -28.17 31.40
N GLN A 275 29.70 -27.52 32.54
CA GLN A 275 29.00 -28.03 33.72
C GLN A 275 28.11 -26.96 34.33
N ILE A 276 27.07 -27.36 35.03
CA ILE A 276 26.18 -26.45 35.76
C ILE A 276 26.60 -26.47 37.21
N LEU A 277 26.97 -25.30 37.74
CA LEU A 277 27.33 -25.11 39.15
C LEU A 277 26.46 -23.99 39.73
N THR A 278 26.26 -23.97 41.05
CA THR A 278 25.72 -22.77 41.69
C THR A 278 26.69 -21.61 41.53
N ALA A 279 26.20 -20.38 41.53
CA ALA A 279 27.04 -19.18 41.42
C ALA A 279 28.13 -19.16 42.50
N LYS A 280 27.80 -19.61 43.73
CA LYS A 280 28.75 -19.71 44.84
C LYS A 280 29.88 -20.71 44.55
N GLU A 281 29.55 -21.89 44.03
CA GLU A 281 30.56 -22.91 43.68
C GLU A 281 31.44 -22.45 42.52
N ASN A 282 30.83 -21.87 41.48
CA ASN A 282 31.56 -21.33 40.33
C ASN A 282 32.57 -20.25 40.74
N LEU A 283 32.15 -19.29 41.58
CA LEU A 283 33.03 -18.25 42.11
C LEU A 283 34.14 -18.82 43.00
N SER A 284 33.84 -19.85 43.80
CA SER A 284 34.84 -20.52 44.65
C SER A 284 35.86 -21.34 43.83
N LYS A 285 35.41 -21.94 42.73
CA LYS A 285 36.25 -22.68 41.78
C LYS A 285 37.20 -21.74 41.06
N GLY A 286 36.69 -20.65 40.49
CA GLY A 286 37.50 -19.73 39.67
C GLY A 286 38.28 -20.48 38.58
N ASP A 287 39.59 -20.23 38.51
CA ASP A 287 40.50 -20.90 37.56
C ASP A 287 41.18 -22.17 38.12
N LYS A 288 40.64 -22.75 39.21
CA LYS A 288 41.19 -23.99 39.77
C LYS A 288 40.84 -25.15 38.83
N TRP A 289 41.89 -25.79 38.34
CA TRP A 289 41.81 -26.99 37.52
C TRP A 289 43.11 -27.77 37.74
N GLN A 290 42.97 -29.05 38.07
CA GLN A 290 44.07 -29.98 38.20
C GLN A 290 44.11 -30.82 36.93
N ASP A 291 45.25 -30.79 36.23
CA ASP A 291 45.51 -31.72 35.14
C ASP A 291 45.49 -33.13 35.73
N LYS A 292 44.49 -33.92 35.36
CA LYS A 292 44.57 -35.37 35.55
C LYS A 292 45.48 -35.88 34.44
N ASN A 293 46.79 -35.73 34.65
CA ASN A 293 47.81 -36.42 33.84
C ASN A 293 47.57 -37.94 33.88
#